data_AF-A0A6G1ZI95-F1
#
_entry.id   AF-A0A6G1ZI95-F1
#
_cell.length_a   1.000
_cell.length_b   1.000
_cell.length_c   1.000
_cell.angle_alpha   90.00
_cell.angle_beta   90.00
_cell.angle_gamma   90.00
#
_symmetry.space_group_name_H-M   'P 1'
#
loop_
_entity.id
_entity.type
_entity.pdbx_description
1 polymer ?
#
loop_
_entity_poly.entity_id
_entity_poly.type
_entity_poly.pdbx_seq_one_letter_code
_entity_poly.pdbx_strand_id
1 'polypeptide(L)'
;MRGNRLGMVCLMTWGMVTGLLGQQPAGRQVVEAAEQTLLSLGMEEIRVAQTDSVCTIAYEDNIYRGTYRGLAAVIEALRSLPETEQAAAYELVVLDDRIPRLLLTLPRQTAALEVSYDTDEAMRRLKGKERRNKMAGRIDVVLYPELFLQNSWLDKLYGVAVNFSPAIRMDLWKGAVLTGQVVLPVYTNMTDFRKYIRPGVITLRQEFRLPGGVLGRLTTGNFTGNRMGVDAALRYQPARGRWLVGANVGLTGSSTCYGGEWVVSTWRRVSGSVWGRYNEPHYGLQIDLAAVRLVYGDMGARLDCRRHFGEVTVGVYGLFTDGEMNGGFHFALPIPGTKRGKRRAVRFRLPEYFAHEYRARHGGSYGDELLGYSYEVRPDENGSRGYDAPDFIKKEILRIVTK
;
A
#
# COMPACT_ATOMS: atom_id res chain seq x y z
N MET A 1 58.88 -44.02 57.73
CA MET A 1 58.06 -42.81 57.48
C MET A 1 57.34 -42.98 56.15
N ARG A 2 56.01 -42.76 56.13
CA ARG A 2 55.10 -42.37 55.02
C ARG A 2 55.57 -42.60 53.57
N GLY A 3 54.79 -43.17 52.64
CA GLY A 3 53.36 -43.48 52.61
C GLY A 3 52.92 -43.90 51.19
N ASN A 4 51.69 -44.44 51.13
CA ASN A 4 50.96 -44.89 49.94
C ASN A 4 50.92 -43.87 48.78
N ARG A 5 50.97 -44.37 47.54
CA ARG A 5 50.14 -43.88 46.42
C ARG A 5 49.68 -45.02 45.51
N LEU A 6 48.37 -45.17 45.43
CA LEU A 6 47.64 -45.91 44.41
C LEU A 6 47.87 -45.28 43.03
N GLY A 7 48.07 -46.12 42.00
CA GLY A 7 48.02 -45.75 40.59
C GLY A 7 47.03 -46.66 39.87
N MET A 8 45.96 -46.04 39.39
CA MET A 8 44.71 -46.61 38.88
C MET A 8 44.84 -47.06 37.42
N VAL A 9 44.37 -48.27 37.13
CA VAL A 9 44.29 -48.87 35.78
C VAL A 9 43.17 -48.18 34.98
N CYS A 10 43.52 -47.60 33.82
CA CYS A 10 42.57 -47.06 32.85
C CYS A 10 42.13 -48.16 31.87
N LEU A 11 40.89 -48.62 32.00
CA LEU A 11 40.20 -49.45 31.00
C LEU A 11 39.47 -48.51 30.03
N MET A 12 39.93 -48.47 28.77
CA MET A 12 39.21 -47.82 27.68
C MET A 12 37.99 -48.65 27.29
N THR A 13 36.79 -48.12 27.54
CA THR A 13 35.55 -48.62 26.93
C THR A 13 35.23 -47.82 25.67
N TRP A 14 35.27 -48.52 24.53
CA TRP A 14 34.73 -48.04 23.26
C TRP A 14 33.20 -48.08 23.33
N GLY A 15 32.58 -46.91 23.50
CA GLY A 15 31.14 -46.73 23.31
C GLY A 15 30.86 -46.31 21.87
N MET A 16 30.26 -47.20 21.07
CA MET A 16 29.63 -46.84 19.81
C MET A 16 28.48 -45.87 20.09
N VAL A 17 28.69 -44.59 19.80
CA VAL A 17 27.60 -43.62 19.66
C VAL A 17 27.03 -43.81 18.27
N THR A 18 26.07 -44.72 18.13
CA THR A 18 25.14 -44.72 17.01
C THR A 18 24.35 -43.41 17.08
N GLY A 19 24.67 -42.50 16.16
CA GLY A 19 23.98 -41.23 16.01
C GLY A 19 22.48 -41.44 15.82
N LEU A 20 21.71 -41.00 16.79
CA LEU A 20 20.33 -40.59 16.56
C LEU A 20 20.36 -39.42 15.58
N LEU A 21 20.22 -39.72 14.28
CA LEU A 21 19.66 -38.80 13.32
C LEU A 21 18.26 -38.47 13.83
N GLY A 22 18.16 -37.47 14.70
CA GLY A 22 16.90 -36.92 15.14
C GLY A 22 16.13 -36.50 13.88
N GLN A 23 15.00 -37.15 13.62
CA GLN A 23 14.01 -36.64 12.70
C GLN A 23 13.72 -35.20 13.13
N GLN A 24 14.13 -34.22 12.30
CA GLN A 24 13.66 -32.86 12.48
C GLN A 24 12.13 -32.90 12.44
N PRO A 25 11.43 -32.30 13.40
CA PRO A 25 9.97 -32.31 13.38
C PRO A 25 9.54 -31.72 12.04
N ALA A 26 8.75 -32.46 11.24
CA ALA A 26 8.43 -32.12 9.84
C ALA A 26 7.98 -30.66 9.66
N GLY A 27 7.30 -30.09 10.66
CA GLY A 27 6.90 -28.68 10.64
C GLY A 27 8.05 -27.66 10.66
N ARG A 28 9.21 -27.99 11.22
CA ARG A 28 10.39 -27.10 11.22
C ARG A 28 10.99 -26.96 9.82
N GLN A 29 11.04 -28.06 9.07
CA GLN A 29 11.56 -28.06 7.70
C GLN A 29 10.67 -27.21 6.77
N VAL A 30 9.34 -27.33 6.88
CA VAL A 30 8.38 -26.51 6.12
C VAL A 30 8.54 -25.02 6.42
N VAL A 31 8.71 -24.66 7.70
CA VAL A 31 8.91 -23.26 8.12
C VAL A 31 10.18 -22.68 7.52
N GLU A 32 11.30 -23.40 7.63
CA GLU A 32 12.60 -22.96 7.13
C GLU A 32 12.59 -22.84 5.59
N ALA A 33 11.99 -23.80 4.89
CA ALA A 33 11.86 -23.76 3.42
C ALA A 33 10.99 -22.60 2.94
N ALA A 34 9.83 -22.38 3.57
CA ALA A 34 8.94 -21.27 3.24
C ALA A 34 9.61 -19.90 3.50
N GLU A 35 10.27 -19.74 4.65
CA GLU A 35 11.01 -18.53 5.00
C GLU A 35 12.11 -18.23 3.97
N GLN A 36 12.92 -19.23 3.63
CA GLN A 36 13.99 -19.09 2.64
C GLN A 36 13.46 -18.77 1.24
N THR A 37 12.33 -19.37 0.87
CA THR A 37 11.65 -19.08 -0.40
C THR A 37 11.26 -17.61 -0.48
N LEU A 38 10.59 -17.07 0.54
CA LEU A 38 10.20 -15.65 0.55
C LEU A 38 11.40 -14.70 0.60
N LEU A 39 12.46 -15.06 1.34
CA LEU A 39 13.73 -14.31 1.36
C LEU A 39 14.38 -14.25 -0.03
N SER A 40 14.34 -15.35 -0.79
CA SER A 40 14.89 -15.42 -2.15
C SER A 40 14.11 -14.54 -3.14
N LEU A 41 12.79 -14.41 -2.94
CA LEU A 41 11.92 -13.51 -3.70
C LEU A 41 12.17 -12.03 -3.34
N GLY A 42 12.72 -11.76 -2.16
CA GLY A 42 13.00 -10.42 -1.65
C GLY A 42 11.88 -9.84 -0.79
N MET A 43 10.95 -10.67 -0.32
CA MET A 43 9.83 -10.25 0.53
C MET A 43 10.33 -9.76 1.89
N GLU A 44 9.61 -8.81 2.48
CA GLU A 44 10.02 -8.12 3.70
C GLU A 44 9.10 -8.44 4.88
N GLU A 45 9.54 -8.19 6.12
CA GLU A 45 8.76 -8.42 7.35
C GLU A 45 8.17 -9.84 7.47
N ILE A 46 8.92 -10.82 6.97
CA ILE A 46 8.50 -12.23 6.88
C ILE A 46 8.35 -12.80 8.29
N ARG A 47 7.20 -13.45 8.51
CA ARG A 47 6.92 -14.28 9.69
C ARG A 47 6.25 -15.56 9.22
N VAL A 48 6.68 -16.68 9.78
CA VAL A 48 6.15 -18.01 9.45
C VAL A 48 5.77 -18.75 10.72
N ALA A 49 4.64 -19.44 10.69
CA ALA A 49 4.21 -20.38 11.70
C ALA A 49 3.59 -21.61 11.04
N GLN A 50 3.96 -22.79 11.52
CA GLN A 50 3.35 -24.05 11.10
C GLN A 50 2.51 -24.59 12.25
N THR A 51 1.26 -24.95 11.96
CA THR A 51 0.43 -25.86 12.77
C THR A 51 0.42 -27.24 12.10
N ASP A 52 -0.31 -28.23 12.64
CA ASP A 52 -0.26 -29.61 12.13
C ASP A 52 -0.59 -29.74 10.62
N SER A 53 -1.39 -28.82 10.06
CA SER A 53 -1.82 -28.88 8.65
C SER A 53 -1.65 -27.57 7.84
N VAL A 54 -1.42 -26.43 8.50
CA VAL A 54 -1.42 -25.11 7.85
C VAL A 54 -0.12 -24.37 8.11
N CYS A 55 0.50 -23.87 7.04
CA CYS A 55 1.60 -22.93 7.11
C CYS A 55 1.06 -21.50 6.97
N THR A 56 1.03 -20.75 8.06
CA THR A 56 0.66 -19.34 8.05
C THR A 56 1.90 -18.49 7.84
N ILE A 57 1.86 -17.60 6.85
CA ILE A 57 2.96 -16.73 6.44
C ILE A 57 2.42 -15.30 6.37
N ALA A 58 3.10 -14.34 7.03
CA ALA A 58 2.88 -12.91 6.78
C ALA A 58 4.12 -12.29 6.17
N TYR A 59 3.93 -11.41 5.18
CA TYR A 59 5.01 -10.71 4.51
C TYR A 59 4.52 -9.41 3.87
N GLU A 60 5.45 -8.51 3.62
CA GLU A 60 5.24 -7.28 2.87
C GLU A 60 5.89 -7.41 1.49
N ASP A 61 5.12 -7.12 0.45
CA ASP A 61 5.61 -7.14 -0.94
C ASP A 61 5.99 -5.73 -1.39
N ASN A 62 7.30 -5.49 -1.41
CA ASN A 62 7.89 -4.29 -1.99
C ASN A 62 8.63 -4.57 -3.30
N ILE A 63 8.47 -5.75 -3.90
CA ILE A 63 9.20 -6.18 -5.09
C ILE A 63 8.33 -6.11 -6.33
N TYR A 64 7.12 -6.66 -6.25
CA TYR A 64 6.21 -6.74 -7.38
C TYR A 64 5.20 -5.59 -7.34
N ARG A 65 4.82 -5.12 -8.54
CA ARG A 65 3.71 -4.17 -8.67
C ARG A 65 2.38 -4.93 -8.61
N GLY A 66 1.47 -4.46 -7.76
CA GLY A 66 0.14 -5.04 -7.58
C GLY A 66 0.16 -6.31 -6.71
N THR A 67 -0.75 -6.36 -5.73
CA THR A 67 -0.83 -7.43 -4.73
C THR A 67 -0.97 -8.83 -5.34
N TYR A 68 -1.76 -8.97 -6.41
CA TYR A 68 -2.00 -10.26 -7.05
C TYR A 68 -0.75 -10.86 -7.71
N ARG A 69 0.19 -10.03 -8.22
CA ARG A 69 1.44 -10.53 -8.83
C ARG A 69 2.42 -11.04 -7.80
N GLY A 70 2.56 -10.31 -6.68
CA GLY A 70 3.34 -10.76 -5.54
C GLY A 70 2.84 -12.09 -5.01
N LEU A 71 1.53 -12.19 -4.79
CA LEU A 71 0.89 -13.43 -4.37
C LEU A 71 1.11 -14.57 -5.37
N ALA A 72 0.91 -14.33 -6.66
CA ALA A 72 1.14 -15.35 -7.69
C ALA A 72 2.60 -15.86 -7.68
N ALA A 73 3.58 -14.96 -7.59
CA ALA A 73 5.00 -15.33 -7.52
C ALA A 73 5.32 -16.14 -6.25
N VAL A 74 4.71 -15.81 -5.11
CA VAL A 74 4.87 -16.59 -3.86
C VAL A 74 4.20 -17.96 -3.98
N ILE A 75 3.00 -18.04 -4.56
CA ILE A 75 2.28 -19.29 -4.78
C ILE A 75 3.11 -20.24 -5.66
N GLU A 76 3.59 -19.76 -6.81
CA GLU A 76 4.42 -20.54 -7.72
C GLU A 76 5.69 -21.04 -7.04
N ALA A 77 6.38 -20.15 -6.30
CA ALA A 77 7.60 -20.52 -5.58
C ALA A 77 7.35 -21.56 -4.49
N LEU A 78 6.31 -21.40 -3.65
CA LEU A 78 5.97 -22.38 -2.61
C LEU A 78 5.54 -23.73 -3.21
N ARG A 79 4.83 -23.71 -4.34
CA ARG A 79 4.41 -24.92 -5.06
C ARG A 79 5.56 -25.64 -5.77
N SER A 80 6.68 -24.94 -6.00
CA SER A 80 7.89 -25.52 -6.57
C SER A 80 8.78 -26.25 -5.55
N LEU A 81 8.47 -26.15 -4.25
CA LEU A 81 9.22 -26.85 -3.20
C LEU A 81 9.04 -28.37 -3.30
N PRO A 82 9.98 -29.19 -2.80
CA PRO A 82 9.78 -30.63 -2.66
C PRO A 82 8.56 -30.96 -1.78
N GLU A 83 7.85 -32.06 -2.07
CA GLU A 83 6.64 -32.45 -1.30
C GLU A 83 6.90 -32.58 0.21
N THR A 84 8.10 -32.98 0.61
CA THR A 84 8.53 -33.09 2.02
C THR A 84 8.64 -31.75 2.72
N GLU A 85 8.76 -30.66 1.97
CA GLU A 85 8.92 -29.28 2.47
C GLU A 85 7.67 -28.43 2.22
N GLN A 86 6.64 -29.03 1.60
CA GLN A 86 5.36 -28.37 1.35
C GLN A 86 4.36 -28.59 2.49
N ALA A 87 3.63 -27.53 2.82
CA ALA A 87 2.46 -27.63 3.69
C ALA A 87 1.24 -28.16 2.92
N ALA A 88 0.30 -28.79 3.64
CA ALA A 88 -0.98 -29.19 3.04
C ALA A 88 -1.80 -27.97 2.60
N ALA A 89 -1.77 -26.89 3.38
CA ALA A 89 -2.35 -25.61 3.01
C ALA A 89 -1.47 -24.45 3.49
N TYR A 90 -1.55 -23.32 2.78
CA TYR A 90 -0.89 -22.07 3.15
C TYR A 90 -1.91 -20.98 3.43
N GLU A 91 -1.66 -20.18 4.45
CA GLU A 91 -2.36 -18.91 4.71
C GLU A 91 -1.38 -17.77 4.51
N LEU A 92 -1.57 -16.98 3.45
CA LEU A 92 -0.68 -15.90 3.06
C LEU A 92 -1.31 -14.55 3.44
N VAL A 93 -0.75 -13.89 4.46
CA VAL A 93 -1.16 -12.56 4.89
C VAL A 93 -0.25 -11.51 4.25
N VAL A 94 -0.82 -10.68 3.38
CA VAL A 94 -0.12 -9.55 2.78
C VAL A 94 -0.20 -8.34 3.71
N LEU A 95 0.95 -7.74 3.98
CA LEU A 95 1.10 -6.51 4.75
C LEU A 95 1.29 -5.31 3.82
N ASP A 96 0.85 -4.13 4.28
CA ASP A 96 1.22 -2.81 3.74
C ASP A 96 1.60 -1.93 4.93
N ASP A 97 2.83 -1.41 4.96
CA ASP A 97 3.40 -0.68 6.11
C ASP A 97 3.34 -1.46 7.43
N ARG A 98 3.55 -2.79 7.37
CA ARG A 98 3.42 -3.74 8.48
C ARG A 98 1.98 -3.87 9.04
N ILE A 99 0.98 -3.35 8.33
CA ILE A 99 -0.45 -3.51 8.65
C ILE A 99 -1.05 -4.64 7.81
N PRO A 100 -1.70 -5.64 8.42
CA PRO A 100 -2.38 -6.71 7.67
C PRO A 100 -3.50 -6.18 6.78
N ARG A 101 -3.43 -6.49 5.49
CA ARG A 101 -4.37 -6.01 4.48
C ARG A 101 -5.29 -7.09 3.96
N LEU A 102 -4.70 -8.23 3.59
CA LEU A 102 -5.38 -9.29 2.85
C LEU A 102 -4.86 -10.64 3.32
N LEU A 103 -5.74 -11.62 3.43
CA LEU A 103 -5.44 -13.02 3.63
C LEU A 103 -5.79 -13.78 2.35
N LEU A 104 -4.88 -14.63 1.89
CA LEU A 104 -5.15 -15.65 0.89
C LEU A 104 -5.01 -17.03 1.53
N THR A 105 -6.04 -17.86 1.42
CA THR A 105 -6.00 -19.27 1.81
C THR A 105 -5.76 -20.11 0.57
N LEU A 106 -4.62 -20.80 0.54
CA LEU A 106 -4.16 -21.64 -0.57
C LEU A 106 -4.24 -23.13 -0.16
N PRO A 107 -5.32 -23.84 -0.49
CA PRO A 107 -5.38 -25.30 -0.34
C PRO A 107 -4.52 -25.98 -1.43
N ARG A 108 -4.30 -27.30 -1.31
CA ARG A 108 -3.56 -28.11 -2.32
C ARG A 108 -4.02 -27.84 -3.76
N GLN A 109 -5.33 -27.75 -3.98
CA GLN A 109 -5.90 -27.43 -5.29
C GLN A 109 -6.08 -25.92 -5.44
N THR A 110 -5.29 -25.29 -6.31
CA THR A 110 -5.31 -23.82 -6.51
C THR A 110 -6.70 -23.27 -6.89
N ALA A 111 -7.53 -24.05 -7.59
CA ALA A 111 -8.88 -23.63 -7.98
C ALA A 111 -9.79 -23.30 -6.76
N ALA A 112 -9.52 -23.90 -5.61
CA ALA A 112 -10.27 -23.68 -4.37
C ALA A 112 -9.69 -22.54 -3.51
N LEU A 113 -8.79 -21.70 -4.06
CA LEU A 113 -8.22 -20.59 -3.30
C LEU A 113 -9.29 -19.59 -2.86
N GLU A 114 -9.11 -19.02 -1.68
CA GLU A 114 -9.97 -17.97 -1.12
C GLU A 114 -9.14 -16.74 -0.77
N VAL A 115 -9.76 -15.58 -0.93
CA VAL A 115 -9.16 -14.30 -0.57
C VAL A 115 -10.14 -13.58 0.35
N SER A 116 -9.64 -13.02 1.43
CA SER A 116 -10.44 -12.37 2.47
C SER A 116 -9.71 -11.16 3.05
N TYR A 117 -10.48 -10.15 3.45
CA TYR A 117 -9.95 -9.07 4.28
C TYR A 117 -9.81 -9.45 5.75
N ASP A 118 -10.37 -10.57 6.20
CA ASP A 118 -10.19 -11.04 7.57
C ASP A 118 -8.82 -11.71 7.72
N THR A 119 -7.96 -11.10 8.54
CA THR A 119 -6.61 -11.54 8.81
C THR A 119 -6.40 -11.92 10.28
N ASP A 120 -7.43 -11.78 11.12
CA ASP A 120 -7.25 -11.65 12.56
C ASP A 120 -6.78 -12.96 13.19
N GLU A 121 -7.31 -14.10 12.74
CA GLU A 121 -6.91 -15.42 13.21
C GLU A 121 -5.49 -15.79 12.74
N ALA A 122 -5.19 -15.62 11.45
CA ALA A 122 -3.86 -15.86 10.90
C ALA A 122 -2.79 -15.03 11.64
N MET A 123 -3.09 -13.75 11.90
CA MET A 123 -2.19 -12.87 12.64
C MET A 123 -2.04 -13.25 14.12
N ARG A 124 -3.06 -13.89 14.73
CA ARG A 124 -2.97 -14.44 16.08
C ARG A 124 -1.99 -15.61 16.15
N ARG A 125 -2.01 -16.51 15.16
CA ARG A 125 -1.06 -17.65 15.05
C ARG A 125 0.39 -17.19 14.89
N LEU A 126 0.59 -16.05 14.22
CA LEU A 126 1.89 -15.43 14.01
C LEU A 126 2.39 -14.58 15.19
N LYS A 127 1.61 -14.43 16.26
CA LYS A 127 2.01 -13.63 17.42
C LYS A 127 3.23 -14.23 18.10
N GLY A 128 4.25 -13.40 18.36
CA GLY A 128 5.50 -13.81 19.01
C GLY A 128 6.50 -14.54 18.12
N LYS A 129 6.19 -14.78 16.84
CA LYS A 129 7.13 -15.37 15.88
C LYS A 129 8.21 -14.39 15.46
N GLU A 130 9.41 -14.91 15.16
CA GLU A 130 10.55 -14.12 14.71
C GLU A 130 10.24 -13.41 13.39
N ARG A 131 10.73 -12.17 13.25
CA ARG A 131 10.59 -11.35 12.03
C ARG A 131 11.90 -11.34 11.26
N ARG A 132 11.87 -11.81 10.01
CA ARG A 132 12.99 -11.73 9.07
C ARG A 132 12.86 -10.57 8.09
N ASN A 133 13.99 -10.14 7.54
CA ASN A 133 14.11 -9.07 6.55
C ASN A 133 13.34 -7.79 6.93
N LYS A 134 13.68 -7.21 8.08
CA LYS A 134 12.98 -6.04 8.66
C LYS A 134 13.06 -4.81 7.76
N MET A 135 12.01 -3.99 7.81
CA MET A 135 11.84 -2.76 7.05
C MET A 135 12.12 -1.48 7.84
N ALA A 136 12.09 -1.54 9.18
CA ALA A 136 12.33 -0.35 10.01
C ALA A 136 13.67 0.31 9.65
N GLY A 137 13.63 1.60 9.30
CA GLY A 137 14.79 2.38 8.89
C GLY A 137 15.16 2.27 7.41
N ARG A 138 14.38 1.55 6.57
CA ARG A 138 14.57 1.58 5.11
C ARG A 138 14.14 2.92 4.54
N ILE A 139 14.89 3.36 3.54
CA ILE A 139 14.68 4.63 2.86
C ILE A 139 14.37 4.34 1.38
N ASP A 140 13.21 4.76 0.93
CA ASP A 140 12.82 4.75 -0.48
C ASP A 140 12.95 6.16 -1.05
N VAL A 141 13.82 6.31 -2.05
CA VAL A 141 13.88 7.50 -2.89
C VAL A 141 13.01 7.25 -4.10
N VAL A 142 11.86 7.93 -4.16
CA VAL A 142 10.86 7.80 -5.23
C VAL A 142 10.90 9.02 -6.13
N LEU A 143 11.00 8.81 -7.43
CA LEU A 143 11.07 9.90 -8.41
C LEU A 143 9.73 10.04 -9.12
N TYR A 144 8.92 11.04 -8.74
CA TYR A 144 7.59 11.27 -9.31
C TYR A 144 7.65 12.23 -10.51
N PRO A 145 7.32 11.77 -11.74
CA PRO A 145 6.99 12.68 -12.82
C PRO A 145 5.56 13.20 -12.63
N GLU A 146 5.38 14.52 -12.64
CA GLU A 146 4.08 15.15 -12.44
C GLU A 146 3.67 15.97 -13.66
N LEU A 147 2.42 15.79 -14.07
CA LEU A 147 1.78 16.57 -15.13
C LEU A 147 0.52 17.24 -14.58
N PHE A 148 0.53 18.56 -14.56
CA PHE A 148 -0.62 19.38 -14.25
C PHE A 148 -1.17 20.00 -15.53
N LEU A 149 -2.45 19.78 -15.79
CA LEU A 149 -3.19 20.35 -16.90
C LEU A 149 -4.38 21.12 -16.34
N GLN A 150 -4.54 22.36 -16.80
CA GLN A 150 -5.67 23.20 -16.41
C GLN A 150 -6.28 23.84 -17.66
N ASN A 151 -7.56 23.56 -17.89
CA ASN A 151 -8.35 24.24 -18.92
C ASN A 151 -9.17 25.34 -18.26
N SER A 152 -8.63 26.55 -18.18
CA SER A 152 -9.30 27.70 -17.52
C SER A 152 -9.07 29.01 -18.26
N TRP A 153 -8.45 28.98 -19.44
CA TRP A 153 -8.04 30.16 -20.19
C TRP A 153 -8.80 30.20 -21.52
N LEU A 154 -9.33 31.36 -21.88
CA LEU A 154 -10.07 31.58 -23.13
C LEU A 154 -9.13 31.71 -24.35
N ASP A 155 -7.86 32.07 -24.11
CA ASP A 155 -6.83 32.37 -25.11
C ASP A 155 -5.82 31.23 -25.34
N LYS A 156 -5.83 30.19 -24.48
CA LYS A 156 -4.92 29.05 -24.56
C LYS A 156 -5.67 27.76 -24.29
N LEU A 157 -5.38 26.73 -25.09
CA LEU A 157 -6.04 25.42 -24.96
C LEU A 157 -5.83 24.80 -23.56
N TYR A 158 -4.63 24.95 -22.97
CA TYR A 158 -4.30 24.47 -21.61
C TYR A 158 -3.18 25.30 -20.94
N GLY A 159 -3.36 25.58 -19.64
CA GLY A 159 -2.26 25.80 -18.71
C GLY A 159 -1.58 24.47 -18.39
N VAL A 160 -0.25 24.42 -18.51
CA VAL A 160 0.55 23.21 -18.38
C VAL A 160 1.69 23.47 -17.41
N ALA A 161 1.86 22.56 -16.44
CA ALA A 161 3.06 22.48 -15.64
C ALA A 161 3.56 21.03 -15.58
N VAL A 162 4.83 20.85 -15.93
CA VAL A 162 5.57 19.59 -15.82
C VAL A 162 6.54 19.74 -14.67
N ASN A 163 6.40 18.91 -13.65
CA ASN A 163 7.33 18.88 -12.51
C ASN A 163 8.02 17.52 -12.42
N PHE A 164 9.17 17.55 -11.76
CA PHE A 164 9.87 16.37 -11.29
C PHE A 164 9.99 16.47 -9.77
N SER A 165 9.38 15.52 -9.07
CA SER A 165 9.21 15.63 -7.62
C SER A 165 9.86 14.45 -6.89
N PRO A 166 11.18 14.49 -6.64
CA PRO A 166 11.82 13.48 -5.80
C PRO A 166 11.21 13.48 -4.40
N ALA A 167 10.95 12.30 -3.88
CA ALA A 167 10.46 12.09 -2.52
C ALA A 167 11.30 11.06 -1.79
N ILE A 168 11.49 11.30 -0.49
CA ILE A 168 12.02 10.33 0.45
C ILE A 168 10.86 9.76 1.23
N ARG A 169 10.70 8.44 1.23
CA ARG A 169 9.79 7.71 2.11
C ARG A 169 10.62 6.86 3.08
N MET A 170 10.37 7.00 4.37
CA MET A 170 11.07 6.27 5.41
C MET A 170 10.09 5.52 6.30
N ASP A 171 10.31 4.21 6.40
CA ASP A 171 9.52 3.30 7.22
C ASP A 171 10.01 3.35 8.67
N LEU A 172 9.22 3.97 9.55
CA LEU A 172 9.63 4.19 10.95
C LEU A 172 9.30 2.94 11.79
N TRP A 173 8.07 2.84 12.28
CA TRP A 173 7.53 1.70 13.02
C TRP A 173 6.21 1.23 12.40
N LYS A 174 5.58 0.19 12.96
CA LYS A 174 4.37 -0.41 12.38
C LYS A 174 3.31 0.65 12.07
N GLY A 175 2.90 0.74 10.80
CA GLY A 175 1.95 1.71 10.28
C GLY A 175 2.47 3.15 10.15
N ALA A 176 3.67 3.45 10.65
CA ALA A 176 4.24 4.79 10.61
C ALA A 176 5.23 4.99 9.47
N VAL A 177 4.94 5.98 8.64
CA VAL A 177 5.74 6.34 7.48
C VAL A 177 5.92 7.84 7.41
N LEU A 178 7.17 8.26 7.28
CA LEU A 178 7.54 9.63 6.98
C LEU A 178 7.74 9.77 5.48
N THR A 179 7.11 10.77 4.87
CA THR A 179 7.32 11.13 3.46
C THR A 179 7.74 12.59 3.38
N GLY A 180 8.76 12.90 2.58
CA GLY A 180 9.18 14.27 2.30
C GLY A 180 9.47 14.43 0.82
N GLN A 181 8.74 15.32 0.15
CA GLN A 181 8.84 15.57 -1.28
C GLN A 181 9.23 17.02 -1.55
N VAL A 182 10.08 17.23 -2.56
CA VAL A 182 10.38 18.55 -3.12
C VAL A 182 9.91 18.55 -4.56
N VAL A 183 9.17 19.59 -4.97
CA VAL A 183 8.67 19.73 -6.33
C VAL A 183 9.63 20.63 -7.11
N LEU A 184 10.24 20.08 -8.16
CA LEU A 184 11.15 20.79 -9.05
C LEU A 184 10.41 21.09 -10.37
N PRO A 185 10.09 22.35 -10.68
CA PRO A 185 9.46 22.69 -11.95
C PRO A 185 10.44 22.50 -13.11
N VAL A 186 10.02 21.74 -14.13
CA VAL A 186 10.80 21.52 -15.36
C VAL A 186 10.33 22.46 -16.46
N TYR A 187 9.01 22.58 -16.63
CA TYR A 187 8.39 23.48 -17.57
C TYR A 187 7.05 23.95 -17.03
N THR A 188 6.75 25.24 -17.17
CA THR A 188 5.41 25.75 -16.91
C THR A 188 5.14 27.00 -17.75
N ASN A 189 3.94 27.09 -18.32
CA ASN A 189 3.45 28.30 -18.97
C ASN A 189 2.58 29.16 -18.03
N MET A 190 2.44 28.74 -16.76
CA MET A 190 1.66 29.42 -15.72
C MET A 190 2.54 30.37 -14.91
N THR A 191 1.98 31.51 -14.46
CA THR A 191 2.72 32.61 -13.81
C THR A 191 2.75 32.56 -12.27
N ASP A 192 2.14 31.55 -11.67
CA ASP A 192 1.93 31.43 -10.24
C ASP A 192 3.09 30.72 -9.50
N PHE A 193 2.82 30.24 -8.28
CA PHE A 193 3.76 29.50 -7.43
C PHE A 193 4.37 28.26 -8.11
N ARG A 194 3.79 27.77 -9.21
CA ARG A 194 4.28 26.58 -9.92
C ARG A 194 5.63 26.79 -10.60
N LYS A 195 6.07 28.04 -10.80
CA LYS A 195 7.41 28.39 -11.33
C LYS A 195 8.55 28.15 -10.34
N TYR A 196 8.26 28.05 -9.04
CA TYR A 196 9.28 27.95 -8.00
C TYR A 196 9.50 26.51 -7.56
N ILE A 197 10.73 26.22 -7.13
CA ILE A 197 11.03 25.06 -6.28
C ILE A 197 10.22 25.22 -4.99
N ARG A 198 9.47 24.18 -4.61
CA ARG A 198 8.52 24.26 -3.51
C ARG A 198 8.41 22.93 -2.75
N PRO A 199 8.00 22.96 -1.47
CA PRO A 199 7.66 21.73 -0.77
C PRO A 199 6.48 21.04 -1.47
N GLY A 200 6.62 19.74 -1.70
CA GLY A 200 5.52 18.86 -2.12
C GLY A 200 4.82 18.28 -0.89
N VAL A 201 4.41 17.02 -0.99
CA VAL A 201 3.86 16.29 0.16
C VAL A 201 4.95 16.01 1.20
N ILE A 202 4.77 16.53 2.41
CA ILE A 202 5.67 16.29 3.56
C ILE A 202 4.80 15.82 4.72
N THR A 203 4.73 14.52 4.96
CA THR A 203 3.76 13.94 5.89
C THR A 203 4.36 12.91 6.82
N LEU A 204 3.89 12.93 8.07
CA LEU A 204 3.97 11.79 8.97
C LEU A 204 2.59 11.12 8.99
N ARG A 205 2.54 9.86 8.56
CA ARG A 205 1.33 9.05 8.56
C ARG A 205 1.46 7.92 9.56
N GLN A 206 0.40 7.64 10.32
CA GLN A 206 0.21 6.47 11.16
C GLN A 206 -1.04 5.71 10.71
N GLU A 207 -0.88 4.48 10.26
CA GLU A 207 -1.98 3.54 9.97
C GLU A 207 -2.10 2.51 11.08
N PHE A 208 -3.31 2.05 11.35
CA PHE A 208 -3.58 1.01 12.32
C PHE A 208 -4.79 0.18 11.89
N ARG A 209 -4.85 -1.06 12.37
CA ARG A 209 -5.95 -1.98 12.14
C ARG A 209 -6.55 -2.39 13.48
N LEU A 210 -7.86 -2.27 13.57
CA LEU A 210 -8.65 -2.76 14.70
C LEU A 210 -9.26 -4.12 14.33
N PRO A 211 -9.58 -4.97 15.33
CA PRO A 211 -10.28 -6.22 15.08
C PRO A 211 -11.60 -6.02 14.33
N GLY A 212 -12.02 -7.03 13.57
CA GLY A 212 -13.29 -6.98 12.85
C GLY A 212 -13.27 -6.12 11.59
N GLY A 213 -12.11 -5.91 10.96
CA GLY A 213 -12.03 -5.32 9.61
C GLY A 213 -12.08 -3.78 9.56
N VAL A 214 -11.81 -3.09 10.67
CA VAL A 214 -11.70 -1.62 10.68
C VAL A 214 -10.24 -1.20 10.51
N LEU A 215 -9.99 -0.27 9.60
CA LEU A 215 -8.68 0.34 9.35
C LEU A 215 -8.78 1.85 9.60
N GLY A 216 -7.80 2.37 10.33
CA GLY A 216 -7.67 3.79 10.61
C GLY A 216 -6.34 4.35 10.15
N ARG A 217 -6.35 5.62 9.77
CA ARG A 217 -5.19 6.36 9.30
C ARG A 217 -5.24 7.78 9.85
N LEU A 218 -4.13 8.22 10.43
CA LEU A 218 -3.91 9.60 10.85
C LEU A 218 -2.71 10.14 10.07
N THR A 219 -2.84 11.30 9.45
CA THR A 219 -1.79 11.92 8.65
C THR A 219 -1.66 13.38 9.03
N THR A 220 -0.43 13.85 9.25
CA THR A 220 -0.14 15.25 9.57
C THR A 220 0.99 15.78 8.70
N GLY A 221 0.94 17.05 8.33
CA GLY A 221 1.99 17.73 7.59
C GLY A 221 1.49 18.53 6.39
N ASN A 222 2.33 18.68 5.37
CA ASN A 222 2.04 19.37 4.12
C ASN A 222 1.45 18.39 3.09
N PHE A 223 0.32 18.76 2.51
CA PHE A 223 -0.49 17.97 1.57
C PHE A 223 -0.45 18.61 0.17
N THR A 224 -1.05 17.93 -0.81
CA THR A 224 -1.27 18.55 -2.13
C THR A 224 -2.27 19.71 -2.03
N GLY A 225 -2.47 20.44 -3.12
CA GLY A 225 -3.40 21.57 -3.14
C GLY A 225 -3.02 22.70 -2.16
N ASN A 226 -1.74 22.86 -1.85
CA ASN A 226 -1.22 23.92 -0.96
C ASN A 226 -1.91 23.92 0.42
N ARG A 227 -2.10 22.73 1.00
CA ARG A 227 -2.73 22.56 2.32
C ARG A 227 -1.75 22.01 3.33
N MET A 228 -1.82 22.46 4.56
CA MET A 228 -1.07 21.85 5.68
C MET A 228 -2.00 21.67 6.87
N GLY A 229 -1.89 20.53 7.56
CA GLY A 229 -2.75 20.23 8.69
C GLY A 229 -2.74 18.77 9.09
N VAL A 230 -3.88 18.30 9.59
CA VAL A 230 -4.13 16.93 10.02
C VAL A 230 -5.32 16.37 9.27
N ASP A 231 -5.23 15.12 8.86
CA ASP A 231 -6.31 14.33 8.25
C ASP A 231 -6.43 12.98 8.98
N ALA A 232 -7.64 12.61 9.36
CA ALA A 232 -7.96 11.33 9.95
C ALA A 232 -8.99 10.61 9.08
N ALA A 233 -8.74 9.33 8.79
CA ALA A 233 -9.62 8.49 8.00
C ALA A 233 -9.88 7.16 8.71
N LEU A 234 -11.12 6.69 8.64
CA LEU A 234 -11.54 5.38 9.11
C LEU A 234 -12.32 4.69 8.00
N ARG A 235 -12.14 3.38 7.87
CA ARG A 235 -12.95 2.57 6.96
C ARG A 235 -13.19 1.19 7.54
N TYR A 236 -14.32 0.62 7.19
CA TYR A 236 -14.73 -0.71 7.52
C TYR A 236 -14.80 -1.56 6.25
N GLN A 237 -14.16 -2.74 6.30
CA GLN A 237 -14.11 -3.70 5.22
C GLN A 237 -14.51 -5.09 5.73
N PRO A 238 -15.71 -5.59 5.39
CA PRO A 238 -16.12 -6.96 5.65
C PRO A 238 -15.20 -7.97 4.97
N ALA A 239 -15.12 -9.20 5.49
CA ALA A 239 -14.24 -10.26 5.00
C ALA A 239 -14.30 -10.46 3.45
N ARG A 240 -15.51 -10.51 2.87
CA ARG A 240 -15.70 -10.69 1.42
C ARG A 240 -15.37 -9.44 0.57
N GLY A 241 -15.31 -8.24 1.17
CA GLY A 241 -14.88 -7.03 0.49
C GLY A 241 -15.78 -6.50 -0.64
N ARG A 242 -17.03 -6.96 -0.77
CA ARG A 242 -17.97 -6.45 -1.79
C ARG A 242 -18.46 -5.04 -1.50
N TRP A 243 -18.73 -4.75 -0.23
CA TRP A 243 -19.18 -3.44 0.23
C TRP A 243 -18.17 -2.92 1.25
N LEU A 244 -17.70 -1.69 1.07
CA LEU A 244 -16.88 -1.00 2.06
C LEU A 244 -17.55 0.33 2.39
N VAL A 245 -17.32 0.81 3.61
CA VAL A 245 -17.74 2.15 4.02
C VAL A 245 -16.59 2.84 4.71
N GLY A 246 -16.50 4.15 4.57
CA GLY A 246 -15.49 4.92 5.26
C GLY A 246 -15.85 6.38 5.40
N ALA A 247 -15.05 7.05 6.20
CA ALA A 247 -15.14 8.47 6.44
C ALA A 247 -13.76 9.06 6.63
N ASN A 248 -13.59 10.32 6.27
CA ASN A 248 -12.42 11.10 6.63
C ASN A 248 -12.81 12.50 7.07
N VAL A 249 -11.95 13.11 7.89
CA VAL A 249 -12.06 14.48 8.33
C VAL A 249 -10.66 15.11 8.36
N GLY A 250 -10.55 16.33 7.88
CA GLY A 250 -9.31 17.08 7.87
C GLY A 250 -9.49 18.49 8.41
N LEU A 251 -8.49 18.94 9.16
CA LEU A 251 -8.36 20.31 9.64
C LEU A 251 -7.08 20.90 9.03
N THR A 252 -7.23 21.86 8.13
CA THR A 252 -6.12 22.39 7.32
C THR A 252 -6.07 23.92 7.28
N GLY A 253 -4.87 24.44 7.04
CA GLY A 253 -4.56 25.80 6.63
C GLY A 253 -3.92 25.84 5.24
N SER A 254 -3.74 27.05 4.70
CA SER A 254 -2.97 27.27 3.47
C SER A 254 -1.49 27.00 3.71
N SER A 255 -0.81 26.47 2.72
CA SER A 255 0.62 26.19 2.69
C SER A 255 1.13 26.47 1.27
N THR A 256 1.58 27.69 1.04
CA THR A 256 1.88 28.18 -0.31
C THR A 256 3.29 28.76 -0.37
N CYS A 257 3.96 28.61 -1.50
CA CYS A 257 5.24 29.24 -1.78
C CYS A 257 5.02 30.55 -2.55
N TYR A 258 5.34 31.69 -1.95
CA TYR A 258 5.27 33.01 -2.59
C TYR A 258 6.68 33.57 -2.74
N GLY A 259 7.11 33.85 -3.98
CA GLY A 259 8.45 34.41 -4.23
C GLY A 259 9.62 33.55 -3.73
N GLY A 260 9.42 32.24 -3.54
CA GLY A 260 10.42 31.34 -2.94
C GLY A 260 10.30 31.16 -1.42
N GLU A 261 9.43 31.92 -0.75
CA GLU A 261 9.19 31.80 0.69
C GLU A 261 7.98 30.89 0.98
N TRP A 262 8.16 29.96 1.91
CA TRP A 262 7.09 29.06 2.33
C TRP A 262 6.26 29.68 3.47
N VAL A 263 5.02 30.04 3.15
CA VAL A 263 4.08 30.69 4.08
C VAL A 263 2.95 29.74 4.44
N VAL A 264 2.71 29.59 5.74
CA VAL A 264 1.67 28.72 6.29
C VAL A 264 0.66 29.53 7.09
N SER A 265 -0.63 29.33 6.85
CA SER A 265 -1.71 29.96 7.61
C SER A 265 -2.14 29.12 8.81
N THR A 266 -2.85 29.75 9.76
CA THR A 266 -3.55 29.03 10.83
C THR A 266 -4.52 27.99 10.27
N TRP A 267 -4.63 26.84 10.92
CA TRP A 267 -5.50 25.75 10.50
C TRP A 267 -6.94 26.03 10.95
N ARG A 268 -7.79 26.40 9.99
CA ARG A 268 -9.19 26.79 10.26
C ARG A 268 -10.20 26.14 9.31
N ARG A 269 -9.75 25.46 8.26
CA ARG A 269 -10.64 24.84 7.27
C ARG A 269 -10.89 23.40 7.65
N VAL A 270 -12.17 23.06 7.78
CA VAL A 270 -12.63 21.69 8.02
C VAL A 270 -13.19 21.13 6.73
N SER A 271 -12.64 20.01 6.29
CA SER A 271 -13.11 19.21 5.16
C SER A 271 -13.36 17.78 5.62
N GLY A 272 -14.12 17.02 4.85
CA GLY A 272 -14.34 15.62 5.15
C GLY A 272 -15.24 14.94 4.14
N SER A 273 -15.36 13.63 4.26
CA SER A 273 -16.31 12.86 3.47
C SER A 273 -16.80 11.64 4.22
N VAL A 274 -17.97 11.14 3.83
CA VAL A 274 -18.47 9.82 4.18
C VAL A 274 -18.82 9.12 2.88
N TRP A 275 -18.35 7.90 2.68
CA TRP A 275 -18.49 7.20 1.42
C TRP A 275 -18.82 5.72 1.60
N GLY A 276 -19.54 5.18 0.60
CA GLY A 276 -19.78 3.76 0.41
C GLY A 276 -19.17 3.31 -0.92
N ARG A 277 -18.60 2.12 -0.94
CA ARG A 277 -17.96 1.50 -2.11
C ARG A 277 -18.56 0.14 -2.39
N TYR A 278 -18.91 -0.10 -3.65
CA TYR A 278 -19.31 -1.40 -4.18
C TYR A 278 -18.26 -1.93 -5.17
N ASN A 279 -17.80 -3.16 -4.97
CA ASN A 279 -16.92 -3.85 -5.89
C ASN A 279 -17.70 -4.96 -6.63
N GLU A 280 -17.91 -4.79 -7.93
CA GLU A 280 -18.53 -5.77 -8.82
C GLU A 280 -17.47 -6.67 -9.48
N PRO A 281 -17.36 -7.94 -9.05
CA PRO A 281 -16.25 -8.81 -9.43
C PRO A 281 -16.27 -9.27 -10.90
N HIS A 282 -17.43 -9.41 -11.53
CA HIS A 282 -17.51 -9.96 -12.88
C HIS A 282 -16.77 -9.08 -13.89
N TYR A 283 -16.97 -7.77 -13.78
CA TYR A 283 -16.42 -6.77 -14.69
C TYR A 283 -15.17 -6.06 -14.17
N GLY A 284 -14.77 -6.32 -12.91
CA GLY A 284 -13.70 -5.58 -12.24
C GLY A 284 -14.08 -4.11 -12.05
N LEU A 285 -15.35 -3.86 -11.71
CA LEU A 285 -15.92 -2.53 -11.59
C LEU A 285 -15.99 -2.11 -10.12
N GLN A 286 -15.61 -0.88 -9.82
CA GLN A 286 -15.69 -0.25 -8.51
C GLN A 286 -16.57 0.99 -8.62
N ILE A 287 -17.56 1.11 -7.73
CA ILE A 287 -18.47 2.24 -7.67
C ILE A 287 -18.36 2.85 -6.28
N ASP A 288 -18.00 4.12 -6.20
CA ASP A 288 -17.94 4.90 -4.96
C ASP A 288 -18.99 6.00 -4.96
N LEU A 289 -19.79 6.06 -3.90
CA LEU A 289 -20.69 7.18 -3.64
C LEU A 289 -20.25 7.86 -2.34
N ALA A 290 -19.98 9.16 -2.40
CA ALA A 290 -19.50 9.94 -1.27
C ALA A 290 -20.35 11.20 -1.05
N ALA A 291 -20.71 11.48 0.20
CA ALA A 291 -21.10 12.82 0.64
C ALA A 291 -19.84 13.56 1.08
N VAL A 292 -19.61 14.76 0.56
CA VAL A 292 -18.35 15.50 0.73
C VAL A 292 -18.59 16.90 1.29
N ARG A 293 -17.66 17.36 2.12
CA ARG A 293 -17.44 18.75 2.48
C ARG A 293 -16.02 19.12 2.06
N LEU A 294 -15.90 20.01 1.11
CA LEU A 294 -14.63 20.39 0.49
C LEU A 294 -13.95 21.53 1.25
N VAL A 295 -12.74 21.91 0.81
CA VAL A 295 -11.82 22.77 1.60
C VAL A 295 -12.38 24.17 1.84
N TYR A 296 -13.21 24.68 0.93
CA TYR A 296 -13.82 26.00 1.05
C TYR A 296 -15.21 25.99 1.70
N GLY A 297 -15.68 24.80 2.10
CA GLY A 297 -16.92 24.62 2.84
C GLY A 297 -18.09 24.14 1.99
N ASP A 298 -17.90 24.08 0.66
CA ASP A 298 -18.86 23.57 -0.30
C ASP A 298 -19.20 22.11 -0.01
N MET A 299 -20.51 21.83 0.02
CA MET A 299 -21.05 20.52 0.34
C MET A 299 -21.64 19.87 -0.91
N GLY A 300 -21.48 18.57 -1.02
CA GLY A 300 -21.87 17.89 -2.25
C GLY A 300 -21.88 16.39 -2.18
N ALA A 301 -22.11 15.79 -3.34
CA ALA A 301 -22.01 14.36 -3.57
C ALA A 301 -21.04 14.07 -4.71
N ARG A 302 -20.21 13.04 -4.56
CA ARG A 302 -19.30 12.55 -5.60
C ARG A 302 -19.62 11.08 -5.90
N LEU A 303 -19.74 10.76 -7.18
CA LEU A 303 -19.88 9.41 -7.70
C LEU A 303 -18.67 9.09 -8.57
N ASP A 304 -17.90 8.06 -8.23
CA ASP A 304 -16.83 7.54 -9.08
C ASP A 304 -17.19 6.14 -9.56
N CYS A 305 -17.02 5.89 -10.86
CA CYS A 305 -17.16 4.58 -11.47
C CYS A 305 -15.84 4.21 -12.15
N ARG A 306 -15.14 3.20 -11.63
CA ARG A 306 -13.82 2.77 -12.10
C ARG A 306 -13.87 1.34 -12.58
N ARG A 307 -13.17 1.04 -13.66
CA ARG A 307 -12.96 -0.32 -14.14
C ARG A 307 -11.47 -0.64 -14.14
N HIS A 308 -11.15 -1.80 -13.58
CA HIS A 308 -9.80 -2.33 -13.45
C HIS A 308 -9.56 -3.41 -14.51
N PHE A 309 -8.54 -3.19 -15.34
CA PHE A 309 -8.04 -4.10 -16.36
C PHE A 309 -6.64 -4.59 -15.96
N GLY A 310 -6.59 -5.47 -14.95
CA GLY A 310 -5.33 -5.90 -14.36
C GLY A 310 -4.60 -4.73 -13.70
N GLU A 311 -3.59 -4.17 -14.37
CA GLU A 311 -2.80 -3.02 -13.89
C GLU A 311 -3.31 -1.66 -14.37
N VAL A 312 -4.17 -1.63 -15.38
CA VAL A 312 -4.71 -0.37 -15.93
C VAL A 312 -6.05 -0.10 -15.28
N THR A 313 -6.23 1.10 -14.73
CA THR A 313 -7.55 1.56 -14.26
C THR A 313 -8.00 2.73 -15.10
N VAL A 314 -9.27 2.69 -15.50
CA VAL A 314 -9.95 3.80 -16.16
C VAL A 314 -11.25 4.04 -15.41
N GLY A 315 -11.56 5.29 -15.11
CA GLY A 315 -12.81 5.63 -14.47
C GLY A 315 -13.31 7.01 -14.84
N VAL A 316 -14.58 7.22 -14.54
CA VAL A 316 -15.29 8.49 -14.69
C VAL A 316 -15.82 8.90 -13.34
N TYR A 317 -15.94 10.21 -13.12
CA TYR A 317 -16.55 10.72 -11.91
C TYR A 317 -17.51 11.86 -12.22
N GLY A 318 -18.52 12.00 -11.38
CA GLY A 318 -19.40 13.16 -11.30
C GLY A 318 -19.33 13.74 -9.89
N LEU A 319 -19.28 15.06 -9.80
CA LEU A 319 -19.29 15.84 -8.57
C LEU A 319 -20.43 16.84 -8.65
N PHE A 320 -21.31 16.85 -7.66
CA PHE A 320 -22.37 17.83 -7.52
C PHE A 320 -22.16 18.60 -6.23
N THR A 321 -21.93 19.91 -6.30
CA THR A 321 -21.57 20.78 -5.17
C THR A 321 -22.29 22.11 -5.30
N ASP A 322 -23.03 22.54 -4.27
CA ASP A 322 -23.69 23.84 -4.21
C ASP A 322 -24.50 24.23 -5.48
N GLY A 323 -25.17 23.24 -6.10
CA GLY A 323 -26.02 23.45 -7.29
C GLY A 323 -25.28 23.31 -8.63
N GLU A 324 -23.95 23.20 -8.59
CA GLU A 324 -23.10 23.05 -9.77
C GLU A 324 -22.69 21.59 -9.97
N MET A 325 -22.63 21.16 -11.24
CA MET A 325 -22.22 19.80 -11.61
C MET A 325 -20.90 19.85 -12.38
N ASN A 326 -19.93 19.07 -11.92
CA ASN A 326 -18.66 18.85 -12.56
C ASN A 326 -18.48 17.36 -12.85
N GLY A 327 -17.73 17.05 -13.90
CA GLY A 327 -17.43 15.68 -14.28
C GLY A 327 -16.04 15.56 -14.84
N GLY A 328 -15.55 14.34 -14.87
CA GLY A 328 -14.22 14.08 -15.39
C GLY A 328 -13.93 12.61 -15.51
N PHE A 329 -12.69 12.32 -15.87
CA PHE A 329 -12.18 10.97 -15.95
C PHE A 329 -10.84 10.89 -15.25
N HIS A 330 -10.54 9.72 -14.72
CA HIS A 330 -9.23 9.42 -14.17
C HIS A 330 -8.73 8.13 -14.77
N PHE A 331 -7.42 8.06 -14.95
CA PHE A 331 -6.75 6.84 -15.36
C PHE A 331 -5.51 6.64 -14.51
N ALA A 332 -5.12 5.38 -14.37
CA ALA A 332 -3.88 5.01 -13.72
C ALA A 332 -3.19 3.93 -14.56
N LEU A 333 -2.03 4.30 -15.10
CA LEU A 333 -1.24 3.51 -16.03
C LEU A 333 -0.01 2.98 -15.31
N PRO A 334 0.35 1.69 -15.49
CA PRO A 334 1.55 1.15 -14.88
C PRO A 334 2.80 1.78 -15.49
N ILE A 335 3.74 2.22 -14.65
CA ILE A 335 5.04 2.70 -15.13
C ILE A 335 5.92 1.50 -15.52
N PRO A 336 6.65 1.52 -16.65
CA PRO A 336 7.53 0.42 -17.04
C PRO A 336 8.55 0.05 -15.94
N GLY A 337 8.87 -1.24 -15.82
CA GLY A 337 9.72 -1.77 -14.75
C GLY A 337 8.88 -2.32 -13.57
N THR A 338 8.70 -3.62 -13.52
CA THR A 338 7.79 -4.30 -12.58
C THR A 338 8.45 -4.82 -11.32
N LYS A 339 9.75 -5.13 -11.37
CA LYS A 339 10.52 -5.73 -10.28
C LYS A 339 11.47 -4.72 -9.69
N ARG A 340 11.32 -4.43 -8.40
CA ARG A 340 12.24 -3.57 -7.65
C ARG A 340 13.46 -4.36 -7.17
N GLY A 341 14.53 -3.63 -6.88
CA GLY A 341 15.75 -4.20 -6.32
C GLY A 341 15.49 -4.85 -4.96
N LYS A 342 15.95 -6.10 -4.81
CA LYS A 342 15.69 -6.92 -3.61
C LYS A 342 16.45 -6.48 -2.35
N ARG A 343 17.48 -5.64 -2.48
CA ARG A 343 18.44 -5.33 -1.40
C ARG A 343 19.07 -3.94 -1.57
N ARG A 344 18.83 -3.05 -0.59
CA ARG A 344 19.64 -1.88 -0.18
C ARG A 344 18.94 -1.19 1.01
N ALA A 345 19.70 -0.57 1.91
CA ALA A 345 19.14 0.33 2.93
C ALA A 345 18.44 1.54 2.29
N VAL A 346 18.94 1.97 1.11
CA VAL A 346 18.37 3.03 0.27
C VAL A 346 17.94 2.46 -1.08
N ARG A 347 16.64 2.48 -1.40
CA ARG A 347 16.08 1.97 -2.65
C ARG A 347 15.65 3.14 -3.54
N PHE A 348 16.14 3.17 -4.78
CA PHE A 348 15.67 4.10 -5.79
C PHE A 348 14.57 3.44 -6.61
N ARG A 349 13.44 4.13 -6.78
CA ARG A 349 12.27 3.58 -7.49
C ARG A 349 11.47 4.67 -8.20
N LEU A 350 10.72 4.25 -9.21
CA LEU A 350 9.64 5.04 -9.78
C LEU A 350 8.33 4.76 -9.01
N PRO A 351 7.32 5.64 -9.15
CA PRO A 351 5.96 5.32 -8.77
C PRO A 351 5.48 4.02 -9.43
N GLU A 352 4.51 3.34 -8.81
CA GLU A 352 3.89 2.16 -9.43
C GLU A 352 3.05 2.51 -10.65
N TYR A 353 2.32 3.61 -10.51
CA TYR A 353 1.36 4.08 -11.49
C TYR A 353 1.60 5.56 -11.76
N PHE A 354 1.48 5.92 -13.03
CA PHE A 354 1.19 7.29 -13.42
C PHE A 354 -0.33 7.46 -13.37
N ALA A 355 -0.81 8.31 -12.47
CA ALA A 355 -2.22 8.60 -12.33
C ALA A 355 -2.51 10.05 -12.75
N HIS A 356 -3.64 10.25 -13.41
CA HIS A 356 -4.10 11.58 -13.76
C HIS A 356 -5.62 11.66 -13.65
N GLU A 357 -6.12 12.74 -13.03
CA GLU A 357 -7.54 13.09 -12.97
C GLU A 357 -7.75 14.33 -13.82
N TYR A 358 -8.47 14.18 -14.93
CA TYR A 358 -8.94 15.31 -15.71
C TYR A 358 -10.21 15.85 -15.08
N ARG A 359 -10.20 17.13 -14.71
CA ARG A 359 -11.38 17.84 -14.22
C ARG A 359 -11.91 18.75 -15.31
N ALA A 360 -13.12 18.51 -15.79
CA ALA A 360 -13.81 19.44 -16.67
C ALA A 360 -14.33 20.61 -15.81
N ARG A 361 -13.44 21.53 -15.40
CA ARG A 361 -13.84 22.79 -14.75
C ARG A 361 -14.57 23.65 -15.79
N HIS A 362 -15.87 23.41 -15.96
CA HIS A 362 -16.75 24.21 -16.79
C HIS A 362 -17.48 25.22 -15.90
N GLY A 363 -17.49 26.49 -16.31
CA GLY A 363 -18.21 27.59 -15.62
C GLY A 363 -17.34 28.51 -14.77
N GLY A 364 -17.71 29.79 -14.72
CA GLY A 364 -17.04 30.83 -13.90
C GLY A 364 -17.07 30.52 -12.40
N SER A 365 -18.16 29.95 -11.89
CA SER A 365 -18.36 29.62 -10.46
C SER A 365 -17.28 28.66 -9.91
N TYR A 366 -16.88 27.62 -10.66
CA TYR A 366 -15.80 26.69 -10.25
C TYR A 366 -14.40 27.32 -10.27
N GLY A 367 -14.19 28.37 -11.08
CA GLY A 367 -12.95 29.11 -11.17
C GLY A 367 -12.83 30.23 -10.13
N ASP A 368 -13.91 31.00 -9.97
CA ASP A 368 -13.98 32.23 -9.18
C ASP A 368 -14.30 31.97 -7.70
N GLU A 369 -15.09 30.93 -7.37
CA GLU A 369 -15.49 30.60 -6.00
C GLU A 369 -14.71 29.43 -5.38
N LEU A 370 -13.75 28.85 -6.12
CA LEU A 370 -12.93 27.71 -5.68
C LEU A 370 -13.74 26.46 -5.27
N LEU A 371 -14.93 26.27 -5.86
CA LEU A 371 -15.74 25.07 -5.67
C LEU A 371 -14.98 23.80 -6.11
N GLY A 372 -15.28 22.66 -5.51
CA GLY A 372 -14.66 21.39 -5.90
C GLY A 372 -13.20 21.23 -5.42
N TYR A 373 -12.72 22.09 -4.51
CA TYR A 373 -11.33 22.08 -4.08
C TYR A 373 -11.06 21.01 -3.01
N SER A 374 -10.21 20.05 -3.36
CA SER A 374 -9.77 18.96 -2.49
C SER A 374 -8.24 18.90 -2.42
N TYR A 375 -7.73 18.10 -1.49
CA TYR A 375 -6.30 17.77 -1.37
C TYR A 375 -6.13 16.25 -1.20
N GLU A 376 -4.91 15.80 -1.39
CA GLU A 376 -4.45 14.43 -1.19
C GLU A 376 -3.32 14.42 -0.17
N VAL A 377 -3.24 13.33 0.60
CA VAL A 377 -2.28 13.21 1.71
C VAL A 377 -1.05 12.37 1.35
N ARG A 378 -1.05 11.78 0.16
CA ARG A 378 0.08 11.00 -0.40
C ARG A 378 0.45 11.53 -1.79
N PRO A 379 1.74 11.48 -2.19
CA PRO A 379 2.16 11.90 -3.52
C PRO A 379 1.57 11.07 -4.67
N ASP A 380 1.17 9.83 -4.40
CA ASP A 380 0.72 8.87 -5.40
C ASP A 380 -0.62 8.23 -5.05
N GLU A 381 -1.48 8.99 -4.36
CA GLU A 381 -2.87 8.61 -4.14
C GLU A 381 -3.54 8.36 -5.49
N ASN A 382 -3.99 7.13 -5.75
CA ASN A 382 -4.65 6.76 -6.99
C ASN A 382 -5.58 5.56 -6.81
N GLY A 383 -6.48 5.35 -7.78
CA GLY A 383 -7.47 4.27 -7.73
C GLY A 383 -6.93 2.85 -7.99
N SER A 384 -5.70 2.69 -8.50
CA SER A 384 -5.08 1.38 -8.77
C SER A 384 -4.22 0.88 -7.61
N ARG A 385 -3.46 1.78 -6.97
CA ARG A 385 -2.56 1.43 -5.87
C ARG A 385 -3.40 1.06 -4.65
N GLY A 386 -3.29 -0.20 -4.24
CA GLY A 386 -4.08 -0.74 -3.13
C GLY A 386 -5.51 -1.11 -3.49
N TYR A 387 -5.83 -1.31 -4.78
CA TYR A 387 -7.03 -2.04 -5.17
C TYR A 387 -6.85 -3.53 -4.88
N ASP A 388 -7.32 -3.93 -3.70
CA ASP A 388 -7.13 -5.25 -3.10
C ASP A 388 -8.45 -6.01 -2.92
N ALA A 389 -9.47 -5.71 -3.75
CA ALA A 389 -10.78 -6.35 -3.66
C ALA A 389 -10.64 -7.89 -3.79
N PRO A 390 -11.13 -8.69 -2.81
CA PRO A 390 -10.81 -10.11 -2.74
C PRO A 390 -11.15 -10.93 -3.98
N ASP A 391 -12.35 -10.73 -4.52
CA ASP A 391 -12.82 -11.43 -5.73
C ASP A 391 -11.98 -11.06 -6.97
N PHE A 392 -11.54 -9.79 -7.08
CA PHE A 392 -10.66 -9.34 -8.16
C PHE A 392 -9.27 -9.97 -8.04
N ILE A 393 -8.68 -9.95 -6.84
CA ILE A 393 -7.37 -10.56 -6.59
C ILE A 393 -7.41 -12.06 -6.88
N LYS A 394 -8.44 -12.77 -6.42
CA LYS A 394 -8.64 -14.20 -6.72
C LYS A 394 -8.67 -14.45 -8.22
N LYS A 395 -9.46 -13.68 -8.98
CA LYS A 395 -9.58 -13.80 -10.44
C LYS A 395 -8.24 -13.61 -11.15
N GLU A 396 -7.49 -12.56 -10.79
CA GLU A 396 -6.20 -12.27 -11.43
C GLU A 396 -5.11 -13.29 -11.06
N ILE A 397 -5.10 -13.80 -9.82
CA ILE A 397 -4.17 -14.88 -9.41
C ILE A 397 -4.43 -16.14 -10.20
N LEU A 398 -5.69 -16.60 -10.26
CA LEU A 398 -6.05 -17.80 -11.02
C LEU A 398 -5.63 -17.65 -12.48
N ARG A 399 -5.85 -16.48 -13.08
CA ARG A 399 -5.44 -16.18 -14.45
C ARG A 399 -3.92 -16.28 -14.69
N ILE A 400 -3.09 -16.06 -13.67
CA ILE A 400 -1.63 -16.16 -13.78
C ILE A 400 -1.18 -17.60 -13.54
N VAL A 401 -1.64 -18.22 -12.45
CA VAL A 401 -1.11 -19.50 -11.96
C VAL A 401 -1.68 -20.71 -12.72
N THR A 402 -2.83 -20.58 -13.41
CA THR A 402 -3.42 -21.66 -14.20
C THR A 402 -3.13 -21.56 -15.70
N LYS A 403 -2.29 -20.61 -16.13
CA LYS A 403 -1.75 -20.58 -17.50
C LYS A 403 -0.53 -21.47 -17.57
#